data_AF-A0A3A0A1W6-F1
#
_entry.id   AF-A0A3A0A1W6-F1
#
_cell.length_a   1.000
_cell.length_b   1.000
_cell.length_c   1.000
_cell.angle_alpha   90.00
_cell.angle_beta   90.00
_cell.angle_gamma   90.00
#
_symmetry.space_group_name_H-M   'P 1'
#
loop_
_entity.id
_entity.type
_entity.pdbx_description
1 polymer ?
#
loop_
_entity_poly.entity_id
_entity_poly.type
_entity_poly.pdbx_seq_one_letter_code
_entity_poly.pdbx_strand_id
1 'polypeptide(L)'
;MQIYPPRRVRRRPPEAPTGGLDRFALGFAIFSAFTFFGTLAMLCAVFTLAALLMRNDLRWTQSAGFPAGAPVSPLANVESPLPTETPTDTATPEPTATLPEVPVETPALLEPTATVEPFWTETPTPPLPVSPLDTTGSDFAVQATTHIGSMLATLNQLTVLVADPQIGDVNWQSQLDSQLTTARNSYHALVVLQPPPELAALHNTIINASAACLGGLNTIEQAVRFNDAPMVQNGLNEVNNCLPALADTNSQLSSQVYGGNVP
;
A
#
# COMPACT_ATOMS: atom_id res chain seq x y z
N MET A 1 -42.94 -59.79 16.69
CA MET A 1 -42.07 -58.60 16.79
C MET A 1 -40.73 -59.04 17.35
N GLN A 2 -39.69 -59.10 16.52
CA GLN A 2 -38.32 -59.40 16.96
C GLN A 2 -37.62 -58.08 17.28
N ILE A 3 -37.18 -57.93 18.53
CA ILE A 3 -36.41 -56.78 19.01
C ILE A 3 -34.94 -57.11 18.83
N TYR A 4 -34.26 -56.43 17.91
CA TYR A 4 -32.81 -56.56 17.74
C TYR A 4 -32.08 -55.76 18.83
N PRO A 5 -31.06 -56.34 19.50
CA PRO A 5 -30.26 -55.62 20.47
C PRO A 5 -29.31 -54.62 19.80
N PRO A 6 -29.00 -53.48 20.46
CA PRO A 6 -28.16 -52.43 19.89
C PRO A 6 -26.70 -52.88 19.74
N ARG A 7 -26.14 -52.58 18.55
CA ARG A 7 -24.73 -52.79 18.18
C ARG A 7 -23.82 -51.95 19.09
N ARG A 8 -22.92 -52.60 19.86
CA ARG A 8 -21.88 -51.90 20.63
C ARG A 8 -20.89 -51.24 19.67
N VAL A 9 -20.87 -49.90 19.66
CA VAL A 9 -19.84 -49.10 18.98
C VAL A 9 -18.54 -49.23 19.78
N ARG A 10 -17.53 -49.89 19.22
CA ARG A 10 -16.16 -49.90 19.76
C ARG A 10 -15.59 -48.48 19.62
N ARG A 11 -15.49 -47.75 20.73
CA ARG A 11 -14.72 -46.50 20.79
C ARG A 11 -13.23 -46.85 20.65
N ARG A 12 -12.54 -46.26 19.67
CA ARG A 12 -11.07 -46.32 19.60
C ARG A 12 -10.49 -45.56 20.81
N PRO A 13 -9.37 -46.03 21.39
CA PRO A 13 -8.65 -45.26 22.40
C PRO A 13 -8.12 -43.95 21.77
N PRO A 14 -8.06 -42.86 22.56
CA PRO A 14 -7.51 -41.59 22.10
C PRO A 14 -6.01 -41.75 21.80
N GLU A 15 -5.61 -41.40 20.58
CA GLU A 15 -4.20 -41.30 20.19
C GLU A 15 -3.56 -40.14 20.96
N ALA A 16 -2.39 -40.40 21.56
CA ALA A 16 -1.64 -39.38 22.29
C ALA A 16 -1.15 -38.29 21.32
N PRO A 17 -1.22 -37.00 21.70
CA PRO A 17 -0.73 -35.91 20.87
C PRO A 17 0.79 -36.02 20.73
N THR A 18 1.25 -36.41 19.55
CA THR A 18 2.67 -36.36 19.16
C THR A 18 3.12 -34.90 19.08
N GLY A 19 4.10 -34.52 19.89
CA GLY A 19 4.62 -33.16 20.06
C GLY A 19 5.19 -32.54 18.78
N GLY A 20 4.37 -31.73 18.10
CA GLY A 20 4.76 -30.93 16.94
C GLY A 20 4.85 -29.42 17.18
N LEU A 21 4.57 -28.94 18.41
CA LEU A 21 4.44 -27.51 18.70
C LEU A 21 5.79 -26.76 18.83
N ASP A 22 6.90 -27.45 19.12
CA ASP A 22 8.19 -26.77 19.36
C ASP A 22 8.89 -26.28 18.09
N ARG A 23 8.57 -26.84 16.91
CA ARG A 23 9.24 -26.44 15.65
C ARG A 23 8.68 -25.14 15.05
N PHE A 24 7.41 -24.84 15.28
CA PHE A 24 6.79 -23.60 14.79
C PHE A 24 7.18 -22.39 15.64
N ALA A 25 7.31 -22.56 16.97
CA ALA A 25 7.74 -21.50 17.87
C ALA A 25 9.18 -21.01 17.55
N LEU A 26 10.09 -21.94 17.24
CA LEU A 26 11.47 -21.60 16.86
C LEU A 26 11.52 -20.86 15.51
N GLY A 27 10.73 -21.30 14.52
CA GLY A 27 10.65 -20.63 13.21
C GLY A 27 10.11 -19.20 13.30
N PHE A 28 9.09 -18.98 14.14
CA PHE A 28 8.50 -17.66 14.34
C PHE A 28 9.46 -16.69 15.05
N ALA A 29 10.23 -17.18 16.03
CA ALA A 29 11.23 -16.37 16.74
C ALA A 29 12.41 -15.95 15.84
N ILE A 30 12.84 -16.82 14.92
CA ILE A 30 13.89 -16.49 13.96
C ILE A 30 13.38 -15.46 12.94
N PHE A 31 12.17 -15.65 12.41
CA PHE A 31 11.58 -14.73 11.45
C PHE A 31 11.33 -13.33 12.05
N SER A 32 10.87 -13.25 13.31
CA SER A 32 10.67 -11.97 14.00
C SER A 32 12.00 -11.26 14.32
N ALA A 33 13.07 -12.00 14.61
CA ALA A 33 14.40 -11.40 14.80
C ALA A 33 14.92 -10.78 13.49
N PHE A 34 14.78 -11.46 12.35
CA PHE A 34 15.24 -10.93 11.06
C PHE A 34 14.47 -9.67 10.62
N THR A 35 13.16 -9.62 10.84
CA THR A 35 12.37 -8.41 10.53
C THR A 35 12.70 -7.24 11.46
N PHE A 36 12.97 -7.51 12.74
CA PHE A 36 13.37 -6.48 13.70
C PHE A 36 14.78 -5.92 13.39
N PHE A 37 15.76 -6.76 13.11
CA PHE A 37 17.11 -6.31 12.72
C PHE A 37 17.13 -5.61 11.36
N GLY A 38 16.32 -6.08 10.41
CA GLY A 38 16.17 -5.43 9.09
C GLY A 38 15.59 -4.02 9.18
N THR A 39 14.52 -3.84 9.95
CA THR A 39 13.89 -2.51 10.14
C THR A 39 14.81 -1.56 10.92
N LEU A 40 15.53 -2.04 11.94
CA LEU A 40 16.50 -1.25 12.69
C LEU A 40 17.67 -0.78 11.79
N ALA A 41 18.20 -1.65 10.94
CA ALA A 41 19.27 -1.30 10.01
C ALA A 41 18.80 -0.24 8.99
N MET A 42 17.57 -0.38 8.49
CA MET A 42 16.98 0.58 7.56
C MET A 42 16.76 1.95 8.23
N LEU A 43 16.27 1.98 9.48
CA LEU A 43 16.16 3.21 10.27
C LEU A 43 17.53 3.87 10.49
N CYS A 44 18.56 3.10 10.85
CA CYS A 44 19.93 3.62 10.96
C CYS A 44 20.43 4.24 9.65
N ALA A 45 20.17 3.62 8.51
CA ALA A 45 20.55 4.17 7.20
C ALA A 45 19.83 5.49 6.90
N VAL A 46 18.52 5.57 7.17
CA VAL A 46 17.71 6.78 6.97
C VAL A 46 18.20 7.92 7.88
N PHE A 47 18.45 7.65 9.16
CA PHE A 47 18.99 8.66 10.08
C PHE A 47 20.38 9.14 9.66
N THR A 48 21.22 8.24 9.16
CA THR A 48 22.57 8.60 8.67
C THR A 48 22.48 9.47 7.42
N LEU A 49 21.56 9.16 6.50
CA LEU A 49 21.31 9.97 5.30
C LEU A 49 20.76 11.36 5.66
N ALA A 50 19.80 11.43 6.59
CA ALA A 50 19.26 12.70 7.08
C ALA A 50 20.34 13.57 7.74
N ALA A 51 21.22 12.96 8.56
CA ALA A 51 22.34 13.67 9.18
C ALA A 51 23.37 14.18 8.15
N LEU A 52 23.58 13.43 7.05
CA LEU A 52 24.43 13.87 5.94
C LEU A 52 23.81 15.03 5.16
N LEU A 53 22.50 15.01 4.92
CA LEU A 53 21.79 16.11 4.25
C LEU A 53 21.82 17.39 5.09
N MET A 54 21.56 17.31 6.40
CA MET A 54 21.65 18.46 7.31
C MET A 54 23.07 19.06 7.38
N ARG A 55 24.12 18.23 7.26
CA ARG A 55 25.50 18.73 7.19
C ARG A 55 25.83 19.44 5.87
N ASN A 56 25.14 19.11 4.78
CA ASN A 56 25.39 19.69 3.47
C ASN A 56 24.69 21.06 3.31
N ASP A 57 23.51 21.24 3.92
CA ASP A 57 22.80 22.54 3.93
C ASP A 57 23.57 23.64 4.68
N LEU A 58 24.29 23.28 5.74
CA LEU A 58 25.12 24.23 6.50
C LEU A 58 26.32 24.77 5.70
N ARG A 59 26.65 24.19 4.54
CA ARG A 59 27.76 24.69 3.69
C ARG A 59 27.33 25.77 2.70
N TRP A 60 26.04 25.92 2.41
CA TRP A 60 25.57 26.91 1.43
C TRP A 60 25.24 28.29 2.01
N THR A 61 25.07 28.41 3.34
CA THR A 61 24.70 29.68 3.98
C THR A 61 25.88 30.59 4.33
N GLN A 62 27.13 30.19 4.10
CA GLN A 62 28.31 31.05 4.36
C GLN A 62 28.84 31.84 3.14
N SER A 63 28.22 31.74 1.95
CA SER A 63 28.79 32.30 0.71
C SER A 63 27.99 33.42 0.03
N ALA A 64 27.09 34.13 0.72
CA ALA A 64 26.33 35.23 0.13
C ALA A 64 26.43 36.53 0.93
N GLY A 65 27.63 37.13 0.95
CA GLY A 65 27.75 38.56 1.17
C GLY A 65 27.31 39.31 -0.09
N PHE A 66 26.09 39.83 -0.10
CA PHE A 66 25.59 40.71 -1.17
C PHE A 66 25.99 42.17 -0.90
N PRO A 67 26.72 42.85 -1.81
CA PRO A 67 26.74 44.30 -1.83
C PRO A 67 25.45 44.84 -2.46
N ALA A 68 24.94 45.91 -1.86
CA ALA A 68 23.79 46.66 -2.33
C ALA A 68 24.10 47.43 -3.63
N GLY A 69 23.13 47.43 -4.55
CA GLY A 69 22.89 48.53 -5.48
C GLY A 69 23.28 48.31 -6.93
N ALA A 70 22.29 48.10 -7.79
CA ALA A 70 22.10 48.82 -9.06
C ALA A 70 20.76 48.42 -9.71
N PRO A 71 19.98 49.39 -10.25
CA PRO A 71 18.79 49.10 -11.04
C PRO A 71 19.13 49.06 -12.53
N VAL A 72 18.69 48.05 -13.28
CA VAL A 72 18.68 48.13 -14.75
C VAL A 72 17.54 47.31 -15.38
N SER A 73 16.81 48.06 -16.20
CA SER A 73 15.85 47.85 -17.29
C SER A 73 15.38 46.46 -17.78
N PRO A 74 14.17 46.41 -18.36
CA PRO A 74 13.60 45.24 -19.04
C PRO A 74 13.89 45.22 -20.56
N LEU A 75 13.51 44.10 -21.19
CA LEU A 75 13.47 43.76 -22.63
C LEU A 75 14.69 43.03 -23.21
N ALA A 76 14.49 41.73 -23.45
CA ALA A 76 14.91 41.11 -24.71
C ALA A 76 13.94 39.97 -25.05
N ASN A 77 13.18 40.21 -26.12
CA ASN A 77 12.34 39.27 -26.85
C ASN A 77 13.25 38.21 -27.49
N VAL A 78 13.13 36.93 -27.11
CA VAL A 78 13.87 35.84 -27.74
C VAL A 78 12.90 35.03 -28.59
N GLU A 79 13.01 35.25 -29.90
CA GLU A 79 12.41 34.52 -30.99
C GLU A 79 12.87 33.05 -30.94
N SER A 80 11.93 32.11 -30.89
CA SER A 80 12.22 30.68 -30.92
C SER A 80 12.08 30.17 -32.36
N PRO A 81 13.13 29.60 -32.98
CA PRO A 81 13.04 29.07 -34.33
C PRO A 81 12.27 27.73 -34.35
N LEU A 82 11.39 27.62 -35.34
CA LEU A 82 10.62 26.42 -35.69
C LEU A 82 11.55 25.35 -36.30
N PRO A 83 11.63 24.12 -35.77
CA PRO A 83 12.26 23.02 -36.49
C PRO A 83 11.26 22.39 -37.48
N THR A 84 11.51 22.61 -38.76
CA THR A 84 11.00 21.80 -39.88
C THR A 84 11.95 20.63 -40.08
N GLU A 85 11.51 19.39 -39.88
CA GLU A 85 12.16 18.24 -40.52
C GLU A 85 11.14 17.20 -41.01
N THR A 86 11.60 16.55 -42.09
CA THR A 86 10.90 15.89 -43.19
C THR A 86 10.51 14.44 -42.87
N PRO A 87 9.35 13.93 -43.33
CA PRO A 87 9.05 12.51 -43.27
C PRO A 87 9.86 11.74 -44.33
N THR A 88 10.69 10.79 -43.91
CA THR A 88 11.32 9.80 -44.79
C THR A 88 10.55 8.49 -44.65
N ASP A 89 9.59 8.26 -45.54
CA ASP A 89 8.98 6.95 -45.75
C ASP A 89 9.94 6.08 -46.57
N THR A 90 10.57 5.10 -45.92
CA THR A 90 11.23 3.97 -46.60
C THR A 90 10.42 2.72 -46.31
N ALA A 91 9.53 2.39 -47.23
CA ALA A 91 8.83 1.10 -47.24
C ALA A 91 9.84 -0.02 -47.50
N THR A 92 10.05 -0.88 -46.49
CA THR A 92 10.76 -2.14 -46.63
C THR A 92 9.73 -3.24 -46.91
N PRO A 93 9.86 -4.04 -47.98
CA PRO A 93 8.96 -5.16 -48.22
C PRO A 93 9.17 -6.25 -47.16
N GLU A 94 8.07 -6.62 -46.50
CA GLU A 94 7.98 -7.69 -45.52
C GLU A 94 8.25 -9.05 -46.20
N PRO A 95 9.18 -9.88 -45.70
CA PRO A 95 9.34 -11.25 -46.19
C PRO A 95 8.18 -12.12 -45.69
N THR A 96 7.39 -12.65 -46.62
CA THR A 96 6.38 -13.69 -46.36
C THR A 96 7.06 -14.92 -45.77
N ALA A 97 7.02 -15.04 -44.44
CA ALA A 97 7.41 -16.26 -43.74
C ALA A 97 6.35 -17.34 -44.00
N THR A 98 6.77 -18.41 -44.67
CA THR A 98 5.99 -19.65 -44.78
C THR A 98 5.75 -20.21 -43.38
N LEU A 99 4.48 -20.25 -42.97
CA LEU A 99 4.02 -20.81 -41.70
C LEU A 99 4.45 -22.29 -41.61
N PRO A 100 5.20 -22.72 -40.58
CA PRO A 100 5.34 -24.14 -40.29
C PRO A 100 3.98 -24.71 -39.87
N GLU A 101 3.62 -25.87 -40.42
CA GLU A 101 2.43 -26.62 -40.02
C GLU A 101 2.41 -26.81 -38.50
N VAL A 102 1.41 -26.23 -37.84
CA VAL A 102 1.16 -26.44 -36.42
C VAL A 102 0.69 -27.90 -36.26
N PRO A 103 1.39 -28.74 -35.47
CA PRO A 103 0.89 -30.07 -35.16
C PRO A 103 -0.46 -29.91 -34.44
N VAL A 104 -1.50 -30.52 -35.02
CA VAL A 104 -2.82 -30.65 -34.40
C VAL A 104 -2.68 -31.56 -33.19
N GLU A 105 -2.37 -30.96 -32.03
CA GLU A 105 -2.42 -31.69 -30.78
C GLU A 105 -3.89 -32.05 -30.49
N THR A 106 -4.11 -33.36 -30.41
CA THR A 106 -5.39 -33.94 -30.02
C THR A 106 -5.75 -33.40 -28.64
N PRO A 107 -6.95 -32.81 -28.44
CA PRO A 107 -7.33 -32.27 -27.15
C PRO A 107 -7.26 -33.39 -26.10
N ALA A 108 -6.36 -33.20 -25.12
CA ALA A 108 -6.26 -34.07 -23.97
C ALA A 108 -7.64 -34.12 -23.29
N LEU A 109 -8.14 -35.34 -23.14
CA LEU A 109 -9.37 -35.66 -22.45
C LEU A 109 -9.30 -35.06 -21.04
N LEU A 110 -10.14 -34.05 -20.79
CA LEU A 110 -10.26 -33.36 -19.50
C LEU A 110 -10.46 -34.41 -18.40
N GLU A 111 -9.51 -34.48 -17.46
CA GLU A 111 -9.68 -35.27 -16.24
C GLU A 111 -10.92 -34.76 -15.48
N PRO A 112 -11.74 -35.67 -14.91
CA PRO A 112 -12.97 -35.30 -14.24
C PRO A 112 -12.65 -34.38 -13.05
N THR A 113 -13.15 -33.14 -13.14
CA THR A 113 -13.25 -32.17 -12.05
C THR A 113 -13.63 -32.88 -10.77
N ALA A 114 -12.71 -32.88 -9.79
CA ALA A 114 -12.99 -33.37 -8.46
C ALA A 114 -14.26 -32.67 -7.94
N THR A 115 -15.28 -33.47 -7.63
CA THR A 115 -16.51 -32.99 -7.00
C THR A 115 -16.11 -32.46 -5.63
N VAL A 116 -16.01 -31.13 -5.53
CA VAL A 116 -15.82 -30.43 -4.27
C VAL A 116 -17.03 -30.76 -3.41
N GLU A 117 -16.81 -31.49 -2.31
CA GLU A 117 -17.85 -31.74 -1.32
C GLU A 117 -18.44 -30.40 -0.86
N PRO A 118 -19.76 -30.32 -0.64
CA PRO A 118 -20.38 -29.11 -0.11
C PRO A 118 -19.75 -28.80 1.24
N PHE A 119 -18.89 -27.78 1.23
CA PHE A 119 -18.31 -27.21 2.44
C PHE A 119 -19.48 -26.86 3.35
N TRP A 120 -19.55 -27.45 4.54
CA TRP A 120 -20.55 -27.09 5.52
C TRP A 120 -20.46 -25.59 5.71
N THR A 121 -21.47 -24.86 5.23
CA THR A 121 -21.63 -23.45 5.51
C THR A 121 -21.81 -23.36 7.01
N GLU A 122 -20.72 -23.16 7.76
CA GLU A 122 -20.82 -22.79 9.15
C GLU A 122 -21.72 -21.57 9.18
N THR A 123 -22.91 -21.75 9.74
CA THR A 123 -23.86 -20.66 9.91
C THR A 123 -23.08 -19.62 10.71
N PRO A 124 -22.81 -18.42 10.14
CA PRO A 124 -22.03 -17.43 10.83
C PRO A 124 -22.69 -17.22 12.18
N THR A 125 -21.98 -17.59 13.24
CA THR A 125 -22.45 -17.31 14.60
C THR A 125 -22.68 -15.79 14.60
N PRO A 126 -23.91 -15.31 14.83
CA PRO A 126 -24.16 -13.88 14.82
C PRO A 126 -23.13 -13.26 15.78
N PRO A 127 -22.33 -12.28 15.32
CA PRO A 127 -21.34 -11.68 16.19
C PRO A 127 -22.08 -11.23 17.44
N LEU A 128 -21.60 -11.70 18.60
CA LEU A 128 -22.15 -11.23 19.86
C LEU A 128 -22.19 -9.70 19.79
N PRO A 129 -23.26 -9.04 20.25
CA PRO A 129 -23.29 -7.60 20.31
C PRO A 129 -22.08 -7.19 21.14
N VAL A 130 -21.05 -6.70 20.46
CA VAL A 130 -19.93 -6.04 21.09
C VAL A 130 -20.58 -4.86 21.80
N SER A 131 -20.65 -4.92 23.14
CA SER A 131 -20.96 -3.75 23.93
C SER A 131 -20.07 -2.63 23.36
N PRO A 132 -20.63 -1.46 23.02
CA PRO A 132 -19.82 -0.35 22.57
C PRO A 132 -18.77 -0.15 23.65
N LEU A 133 -17.54 -0.55 23.36
CA LEU A 133 -16.42 -0.19 24.20
C LEU A 133 -16.40 1.31 24.05
N ASP A 134 -16.69 2.03 25.14
CA ASP A 134 -16.49 3.47 25.20
C ASP A 134 -15.00 3.70 24.95
N THR A 135 -14.66 3.83 23.68
CA THR A 135 -13.30 4.02 23.22
C THR A 135 -12.97 5.42 23.66
N THR A 136 -12.09 5.55 24.65
CA THR A 136 -11.74 6.88 25.16
C THR A 136 -11.17 7.71 24.01
N GLY A 137 -11.31 9.04 24.07
CA GLY A 137 -10.71 9.92 23.06
C GLY A 137 -9.22 9.65 22.84
N SER A 138 -8.49 9.27 23.90
CA SER A 138 -7.10 8.82 23.82
C SER A 138 -6.92 7.51 23.06
N ASP A 139 -7.75 6.48 23.31
CA ASP A 139 -7.64 5.20 22.62
C ASP A 139 -7.98 5.32 21.13
N PHE A 140 -8.99 6.13 20.80
CA PHE A 140 -9.33 6.47 19.42
C PHE A 140 -8.14 7.16 18.74
N ALA A 141 -7.56 8.17 19.39
CA ALA A 141 -6.46 8.94 18.82
C ALA A 141 -5.20 8.11 18.58
N VAL A 142 -4.84 7.22 19.50
CA VAL A 142 -3.69 6.31 19.33
C VAL A 142 -3.92 5.38 18.13
N GLN A 143 -5.12 4.81 17.99
CA GLN A 143 -5.44 3.94 16.85
C GLN A 143 -5.46 4.71 15.53
N ALA A 144 -6.15 5.85 15.48
CA ALA A 144 -6.24 6.68 14.29
C ALA A 144 -4.86 7.18 13.84
N THR A 145 -4.04 7.73 14.75
CA THR A 145 -2.67 8.17 14.43
C THR A 145 -1.78 7.02 13.95
N THR A 146 -1.95 5.82 14.49
CA THR A 146 -1.22 4.61 14.03
C THR A 146 -1.57 4.30 12.58
N HIS A 147 -2.86 4.27 12.24
CA HIS A 147 -3.29 3.96 10.88
C HIS A 147 -2.98 5.08 9.88
N ILE A 148 -3.11 6.35 10.28
CA ILE A 148 -2.69 7.50 9.45
C ILE A 148 -1.18 7.45 9.22
N GLY A 149 -0.38 7.18 10.25
CA GLY A 149 1.07 7.06 10.14
C GLY A 149 1.50 5.92 9.21
N SER A 150 0.87 4.75 9.32
CA SER A 150 1.05 3.61 8.41
C SER A 150 0.74 4.01 6.96
N MET A 151 -0.41 4.67 6.74
CA MET A 151 -0.81 5.13 5.41
C MET A 151 0.17 6.16 4.83
N LEU A 152 0.60 7.16 5.60
CA LEU A 152 1.59 8.14 5.17
C LEU A 152 2.94 7.50 4.82
N ALA A 153 3.41 6.55 5.62
CA ALA A 153 4.66 5.83 5.34
C ALA A 153 4.56 5.05 4.01
N THR A 154 3.47 4.32 3.81
CA THR A 154 3.20 3.59 2.56
C THR A 154 3.07 4.51 1.35
N LEU A 155 2.34 5.62 1.46
CA LEU A 155 2.21 6.58 0.36
C LEU A 155 3.56 7.20 -0.02
N ASN A 156 4.43 7.51 0.95
CA ASN A 156 5.80 7.96 0.67
C ASN A 156 6.69 6.87 0.04
N GLN A 157 6.48 5.60 0.39
CA GLN A 157 7.19 4.50 -0.29
C GLN A 157 6.69 4.32 -1.72
N LEU A 158 5.38 4.49 -1.95
CA LEU A 158 4.76 4.46 -3.28
C LEU A 158 5.30 5.56 -4.18
N THR A 159 5.45 6.79 -3.68
CA THR A 159 5.99 7.90 -4.49
C THR A 159 7.40 7.61 -5.00
N VAL A 160 8.24 6.95 -4.19
CA VAL A 160 9.57 6.49 -4.61
C VAL A 160 9.48 5.36 -5.63
N LEU A 161 8.60 4.37 -5.39
CA LEU A 161 8.47 3.20 -6.25
C LEU A 161 7.94 3.55 -7.65
N VAL A 162 7.01 4.50 -7.75
CA VAL A 162 6.36 4.87 -9.03
C VAL A 162 7.03 6.05 -9.73
N ALA A 163 8.07 6.65 -9.14
CA ALA A 163 8.88 7.68 -9.79
C ALA A 163 9.59 7.16 -11.06
N ASP A 164 9.93 5.87 -11.08
CA ASP A 164 10.46 5.15 -12.25
C ASP A 164 9.65 3.86 -12.46
N PRO A 165 8.50 3.93 -13.17
CA PRO A 165 7.59 2.81 -13.27
C PRO A 165 8.15 1.69 -14.14
N GLN A 166 8.39 0.53 -13.55
CA GLN A 166 8.89 -0.67 -14.23
C GLN A 166 7.73 -1.62 -14.59
N ILE A 167 6.79 -1.14 -15.41
CA ILE A 167 5.62 -1.95 -15.78
C ILE A 167 6.08 -3.21 -16.54
N GLY A 168 5.66 -4.37 -16.07
CA GLY A 168 6.08 -5.68 -16.59
C GLY A 168 7.16 -6.36 -15.75
N ASP A 169 7.84 -5.63 -14.84
CA ASP A 169 8.74 -6.25 -13.85
C ASP A 169 7.94 -6.83 -12.68
N VAL A 170 8.07 -8.15 -12.47
CA VAL A 170 7.31 -8.89 -11.45
C VAL A 170 7.67 -8.47 -10.02
N ASN A 171 8.93 -8.08 -9.78
CA ASN A 171 9.38 -7.67 -8.45
C ASN A 171 8.84 -6.27 -8.11
N TRP A 172 8.90 -5.34 -9.07
CA TRP A 172 8.32 -4.01 -8.93
C TRP A 172 6.79 -4.09 -8.71
N GLN A 173 6.08 -4.89 -9.49
CA GLN A 173 4.63 -5.09 -9.33
C GLN A 173 4.29 -5.70 -7.96
N SER A 174 5.05 -6.70 -7.50
CA SER A 174 4.85 -7.29 -6.17
C SER A 174 5.05 -6.28 -5.03
N GLN A 175 6.06 -5.40 -5.14
CA GLN A 175 6.27 -4.32 -4.17
C GLN A 175 5.13 -3.30 -4.22
N LEU A 176 4.67 -2.93 -5.42
CA LEU A 176 3.56 -2.01 -5.61
C LEU A 176 2.29 -2.57 -4.97
N ASP A 177 1.94 -3.82 -5.25
CA ASP A 177 0.76 -4.50 -4.69
C ASP A 177 0.82 -4.58 -3.16
N SER A 178 1.99 -4.86 -2.59
CA SER A 178 2.20 -4.87 -1.14
C SER A 178 1.93 -3.51 -0.51
N GLN A 179 2.36 -2.43 -1.16
CA GLN A 179 2.11 -1.07 -0.68
C GLN A 179 0.64 -0.68 -0.83
N LEU A 180 0.03 -0.94 -2.00
CA LEU A 180 -1.40 -0.70 -2.24
C LEU A 180 -2.27 -1.41 -1.20
N THR A 181 -1.94 -2.67 -0.87
CA THR A 181 -2.64 -3.45 0.16
C THR A 181 -2.50 -2.83 1.55
N THR A 182 -1.29 -2.39 1.93
CA THR A 182 -1.04 -1.75 3.22
C THR A 182 -1.84 -0.45 3.38
N ALA A 183 -1.89 0.38 2.33
CA ALA A 183 -2.68 1.61 2.33
C ALA A 183 -4.18 1.32 2.47
N ARG A 184 -4.71 0.33 1.73
CA ARG A 184 -6.12 -0.08 1.81
C ARG A 184 -6.50 -0.61 3.17
N ASN A 185 -5.65 -1.43 3.79
CA ASN A 185 -5.87 -1.94 5.13
C ASN A 185 -5.87 -0.81 6.17
N SER A 186 -4.96 0.16 6.03
CA SER A 186 -4.90 1.33 6.91
C SER A 186 -6.17 2.19 6.78
N TYR A 187 -6.64 2.43 5.56
CA TYR A 187 -7.91 3.13 5.32
C TYR A 187 -9.11 2.36 5.88
N HIS A 188 -9.21 1.05 5.63
CA HIS A 188 -10.32 0.24 6.14
C HIS A 188 -10.35 0.26 7.66
N ALA A 189 -9.19 0.16 8.31
CA ALA A 189 -9.08 0.26 9.76
C ALA A 189 -9.54 1.63 10.29
N LEU A 190 -9.25 2.72 9.57
CA LEU A 190 -9.80 4.04 9.90
C LEU A 190 -11.33 4.05 9.76
N VAL A 191 -11.90 3.56 8.66
CA VAL A 191 -13.36 3.59 8.42
C VAL A 191 -14.16 2.83 9.48
N VAL A 192 -13.63 1.72 10.00
CA VAL A 192 -14.31 0.93 11.02
C VAL A 192 -14.06 1.43 12.45
N LEU A 193 -13.16 2.41 12.63
CA LEU A 193 -12.86 2.98 13.93
C LEU A 193 -14.02 3.88 14.37
N GLN A 194 -14.62 3.59 15.51
CA GLN A 194 -15.74 4.38 16.02
C GLN A 194 -15.23 5.62 16.78
N PRO A 195 -15.47 6.85 16.29
CA PRO A 195 -15.04 8.05 16.99
C PRO A 195 -15.96 8.37 18.18
N PRO A 196 -15.42 8.92 19.28
CA PRO A 196 -16.27 9.53 20.29
C PRO A 196 -16.95 10.79 19.72
N PRO A 197 -18.12 11.21 20.27
CA PRO A 197 -18.94 12.28 19.69
C PRO A 197 -18.18 13.58 19.41
N GLU A 198 -17.26 13.97 20.30
CA GLU A 198 -16.44 15.17 20.20
C GLU A 198 -15.41 15.13 19.06
N LEU A 199 -14.99 13.94 18.61
CA LEU A 199 -14.03 13.76 17.52
C LEU A 199 -14.69 13.34 16.19
N ALA A 200 -16.01 13.18 16.14
CA ALA A 200 -16.71 12.69 14.95
C ALA A 200 -16.47 13.57 13.70
N ALA A 201 -16.43 14.90 13.86
CA ALA A 201 -16.16 15.82 12.76
C ALA A 201 -14.73 15.67 12.22
N LEU A 202 -13.74 15.58 13.13
CA LEU A 202 -12.34 15.36 12.75
C LEU A 202 -12.14 14.00 12.07
N HIS A 203 -12.81 12.96 12.59
CA HIS A 203 -12.79 11.63 12.00
C HIS A 203 -13.27 11.64 10.55
N ASN A 204 -14.41 12.30 10.25
CA ASN A 204 -14.89 12.45 8.88
C ASN A 204 -13.86 13.15 7.97
N THR A 205 -13.14 14.15 8.48
CA THR A 205 -12.05 14.81 7.73
C THR A 205 -10.90 13.84 7.43
N ILE A 206 -10.51 13.00 8.40
CA ILE A 206 -9.49 11.96 8.22
C ILE A 206 -9.93 10.95 7.13
N ILE A 207 -11.17 10.48 7.17
CA ILE A 207 -11.71 9.54 6.17
C ILE A 207 -11.71 10.17 4.79
N ASN A 208 -12.16 11.42 4.66
CA ASN A 208 -12.19 12.11 3.37
C ASN A 208 -10.79 12.33 2.78
N ALA A 209 -9.81 12.74 3.61
CA ALA A 209 -8.42 12.90 3.18
C ALA A 209 -7.81 11.57 2.74
N SER A 210 -8.06 10.50 3.50
CA SER A 210 -7.58 9.16 3.18
C SER A 210 -8.23 8.58 1.91
N ALA A 211 -9.54 8.82 1.72
CA ALA A 211 -10.27 8.41 0.53
C ALA A 211 -9.75 9.10 -0.74
N ALA A 212 -9.39 10.39 -0.66
CA ALA A 212 -8.76 11.11 -1.77
C ALA A 212 -7.43 10.46 -2.19
N CYS A 213 -6.61 10.03 -1.22
CA CYS A 213 -5.39 9.27 -1.52
C CYS A 213 -5.67 7.92 -2.18
N LEU A 214 -6.71 7.21 -1.76
CA LEU A 214 -7.11 5.96 -2.42
C LEU A 214 -7.55 6.16 -3.87
N GLY A 215 -8.10 7.33 -4.21
CA GLY A 215 -8.36 7.72 -5.60
C GLY A 215 -7.10 7.59 -6.47
N GLY A 216 -6.01 8.26 -6.05
CA GLY A 216 -4.71 8.18 -6.73
C GLY A 216 -4.14 6.76 -6.79
N LEU A 217 -4.29 5.98 -5.72
CA LEU A 217 -3.85 4.57 -5.71
C LEU A 217 -4.63 3.70 -6.70
N ASN A 218 -5.93 3.92 -6.85
CA ASN A 218 -6.74 3.21 -7.84
C ASN A 218 -6.37 3.62 -9.27
N THR A 219 -6.04 4.89 -9.50
CA THR A 219 -5.52 5.38 -10.79
C THR A 219 -4.19 4.68 -11.13
N ILE A 220 -3.25 4.56 -10.17
CA ILE A 220 -1.99 3.82 -10.37
C ILE A 220 -2.26 2.34 -10.69
N GLU A 221 -3.15 1.66 -9.96
CA GLU A 221 -3.45 0.24 -10.22
C GLU A 221 -4.04 0.05 -11.62
N GLN A 222 -4.98 0.90 -12.04
CA GLN A 222 -5.53 0.85 -13.40
C GLN A 222 -4.45 1.08 -14.46
N ALA A 223 -3.57 2.08 -14.23
CA ALA A 223 -2.46 2.37 -15.13
C ALA A 223 -1.54 1.17 -15.35
N VAL A 224 -1.22 0.43 -14.28
CA VAL A 224 -0.42 -0.81 -14.38
C VAL A 224 -1.17 -1.89 -15.15
N ARG A 225 -2.47 -2.08 -14.89
CA ARG A 225 -3.30 -3.05 -15.63
C ARG A 225 -3.38 -2.76 -17.12
N PHE A 226 -3.38 -1.48 -17.51
CA PHE A 226 -3.45 -1.04 -18.91
C PHE A 226 -2.06 -0.78 -19.54
N ASN A 227 -0.97 -1.00 -18.80
CA ASN A 227 0.39 -0.70 -19.24
C ASN A 227 0.57 0.77 -19.70
N ASP A 228 -0.03 1.71 -18.97
CA ASP A 228 -0.06 3.14 -19.28
C ASP A 228 0.81 3.93 -18.29
N ALA A 229 2.08 4.15 -18.64
CA ALA A 229 3.02 4.90 -17.80
C ALA A 229 2.60 6.35 -17.53
N PRO A 230 2.08 7.13 -18.51
CA PRO A 230 1.48 8.44 -18.23
C PRO A 230 0.38 8.41 -17.17
N MET A 231 -0.50 7.40 -17.18
CA MET A 231 -1.55 7.27 -16.17
C MET A 231 -1.00 6.95 -14.78
N VAL A 232 0.14 6.25 -14.67
CA VAL A 232 0.85 6.07 -13.39
C VAL A 232 1.26 7.43 -12.81
N GLN A 233 1.78 8.33 -13.64
CA GLN A 233 2.16 9.68 -13.21
C GLN A 233 0.96 10.54 -12.79
N ASN A 234 -0.19 10.39 -13.46
CA ASN A 234 -1.43 11.04 -13.03
C ASN A 234 -1.86 10.57 -11.63
N GLY A 235 -1.83 9.25 -11.38
CA GLY A 235 -2.13 8.70 -10.07
C GLY A 235 -1.13 9.14 -8.99
N LEU A 236 0.16 9.26 -9.33
CA LEU A 236 1.18 9.83 -8.45
C LEU A 236 0.88 11.29 -8.10
N ASN A 237 0.48 12.10 -9.06
CA ASN A 237 0.09 13.50 -8.81
C ASN A 237 -1.13 13.59 -7.88
N GLU A 238 -2.13 12.72 -8.05
CA GLU A 238 -3.28 12.63 -7.14
C GLU A 238 -2.85 12.28 -5.71
N VAL A 239 -1.92 11.32 -5.55
CA VAL A 239 -1.33 10.98 -4.24
C VAL A 239 -0.57 12.17 -3.65
N ASN A 240 0.27 12.84 -4.42
CA ASN A 240 1.03 14.00 -3.93
C ASN A 240 0.12 15.16 -3.49
N ASN A 241 -1.03 15.33 -4.16
CA ASN A 241 -2.02 16.34 -3.80
C ASN A 241 -2.77 16.00 -2.50
N CYS A 242 -2.97 14.72 -2.18
CA CYS A 242 -3.69 14.31 -0.97
C CYS A 242 -2.80 14.27 0.29
N LEU A 243 -1.48 14.02 0.11
CA LEU A 243 -0.53 13.83 1.21
C LEU A 243 -0.52 14.97 2.24
N PRO A 244 -0.50 16.26 1.84
CA PRO A 244 -0.53 17.37 2.80
C PRO A 244 -1.80 17.39 3.67
N ALA A 245 -2.96 17.08 3.10
CA ALA A 245 -4.22 17.06 3.84
C ALA A 245 -4.25 15.91 4.87
N LEU A 246 -3.71 14.74 4.52
CA LEU A 246 -3.60 13.61 5.44
C LEU A 246 -2.59 13.91 6.57
N ALA A 247 -1.47 14.57 6.26
CA ALA A 247 -0.49 14.98 7.27
C ALA A 247 -1.06 16.05 8.23
N ASP A 248 -1.79 17.03 7.70
CA ASP A 248 -2.42 18.08 8.49
C ASP A 248 -3.48 17.51 9.45
N THR A 249 -4.36 16.61 8.98
CA THR A 249 -5.36 15.95 9.83
C THR A 249 -4.72 15.13 10.95
N ASN A 250 -3.58 14.47 10.70
CA ASN A 250 -2.81 13.77 11.74
C ASN A 250 -2.28 14.72 12.82
N SER A 251 -1.79 15.89 12.39
CA SER A 251 -1.31 16.94 13.30
C SER A 251 -2.46 17.49 14.15
N GLN A 252 -3.61 17.78 13.53
CA GLN A 252 -4.81 18.25 14.24
C GLN A 252 -5.27 17.25 15.30
N LEU A 253 -5.34 15.96 14.95
CA LEU A 253 -5.71 14.89 15.89
C LEU A 253 -4.76 14.82 17.09
N SER A 254 -3.45 14.89 16.84
CA SER A 254 -2.44 14.90 17.89
C SER A 254 -2.59 16.15 18.79
N SER A 255 -2.85 17.31 18.21
CA SER A 255 -3.00 18.57 18.95
C SER A 255 -4.25 18.58 19.84
N GLN A 256 -5.37 18.01 19.38
CA GLN A 256 -6.60 17.97 20.18
C GLN A 256 -6.44 17.05 21.37
N VAL A 257 -5.80 15.89 21.19
CA VAL A 257 -5.71 14.85 22.23
C VAL A 257 -4.62 15.18 23.26
N TYR A 258 -3.45 15.65 22.83
CA TYR A 258 -2.33 15.93 23.73
C TYR A 258 -2.26 17.39 24.20
N GLY A 259 -2.95 18.31 23.52
CA GLY A 259 -2.97 19.73 23.86
C GLY A 259 -3.88 20.10 25.02
N GLY A 260 -4.59 19.14 25.63
CA GLY A 260 -5.45 19.38 26.81
C GLY A 260 -6.72 20.18 26.52
N ASN A 261 -7.12 20.32 25.26
CA ASN A 261 -8.33 21.05 24.84
C ASN A 261 -9.54 20.13 24.61
N VAL A 262 -9.52 18.90 25.14
CA VAL A 262 -10.73 18.06 25.21
C VAL A 262 -11.42 18.39 26.53
N PRO A 263 -12.53 19.16 26.52
CA PRO A 263 -13.27 19.52 27.73
C PRO A 263 -13.94 18.31 28.40
#